data_AF-A0A5C6FI60-F1
#
_entry.id   AF-A0A5C6FI60-F1
#
_cell.length_a   1.000
_cell.length_b   1.000
_cell.length_c   1.000
_cell.angle_alpha   90.00
_cell.angle_beta   90.00
_cell.angle_gamma   90.00
#
_symmetry.space_group_name_H-M   'P 1'
#
loop_
_entity.id
_entity.type
_entity.pdbx_description
1 polymer ?
#
loop_
_entity_poly.entity_id
_entity_poly.type
_entity_poly.pdbx_seq_one_letter_code
_entity_poly.pdbx_strand_id
1 'polypeptide(L)'
;MKQSSNHEDAWAPCPPGLLSEKASSVNRQRRARRVIIAGVVATVGLAAISRMVVPDASGIPGDRNDGGILCSELRKRLPQYRTRELDESTTEKIDAHLRTCPFCRSYVVRPEASPLA
;
A
#
# COMPACT_ATOMS: atom_id res chain seq x y z
N MET A 1 -39.67 -66.23 17.05
CA MET A 1 -38.34 -66.32 17.67
C MET A 1 -37.55 -65.07 17.32
N LYS A 2 -37.33 -64.17 18.29
CA LYS A 2 -36.47 -62.98 18.17
C LYS A 2 -35.60 -62.95 19.43
N GLN A 3 -34.35 -63.35 19.31
CA GLN A 3 -33.35 -63.17 20.37
C GLN A 3 -32.82 -61.75 20.25
N SER A 4 -33.15 -60.91 21.24
CA SER A 4 -32.52 -59.61 21.43
C SER A 4 -31.28 -59.85 22.28
N SER A 5 -30.09 -59.75 21.66
CA SER A 5 -28.83 -59.84 22.38
C SER A 5 -28.68 -58.60 23.26
N ASN A 6 -28.85 -58.79 24.58
CA ASN A 6 -28.38 -57.88 25.62
C ASN A 6 -26.86 -57.79 25.47
N HIS A 7 -26.40 -56.82 24.68
CA HIS A 7 -25.03 -56.36 24.75
C HIS A 7 -24.99 -55.44 25.96
N GLU A 8 -24.81 -56.05 27.14
CA GLU A 8 -24.43 -55.31 28.34
C GLU A 8 -23.05 -54.72 28.04
N ASP A 9 -23.05 -53.48 27.57
CA ASP A 9 -21.87 -52.65 27.41
C ASP A 9 -21.14 -52.65 28.76
N ALA A 10 -20.10 -53.49 28.85
CA ALA A 10 -19.22 -53.58 30.00
C ALA A 10 -18.52 -52.24 30.15
N TRP A 11 -19.13 -51.34 30.90
CA TRP A 11 -18.59 -50.03 31.24
C TRP A 11 -17.33 -50.25 32.08
N ALA A 12 -16.17 -50.32 31.42
CA ALA A 12 -14.91 -50.46 32.09
C ALA A 12 -14.49 -49.12 32.71
N PRO A 13 -13.95 -49.11 33.95
CA PRO A 13 -13.36 -47.91 34.51
C PRO A 13 -12.19 -47.46 33.63
N CYS A 14 -12.22 -46.19 33.23
CA CYS A 14 -11.19 -45.60 32.39
C CYS A 14 -9.83 -45.65 33.11
N PRO A 15 -8.75 -46.11 32.47
CA PRO A 15 -7.43 -46.13 33.10
C PRO A 15 -6.99 -44.69 33.46
N PRO A 16 -6.38 -44.49 34.64
CA PRO A 16 -5.92 -43.18 35.05
C PRO A 16 -4.88 -42.66 34.05
N GLY A 17 -5.04 -41.41 33.60
CA GLY A 17 -4.11 -40.77 32.66
C GLY A 17 -4.64 -40.56 31.25
N LEU A 18 -5.60 -41.37 30.78
CA LEU A 18 -6.06 -41.34 29.39
C LEU A 18 -6.85 -40.06 29.05
N LEU A 19 -7.61 -39.54 30.00
CA LEU A 19 -8.31 -38.25 29.86
C LEU A 19 -7.34 -37.06 29.89
N SER A 20 -6.33 -37.08 30.76
CA SER A 20 -5.33 -36.02 30.85
C SER A 20 -4.43 -35.95 29.62
N GLU A 21 -4.08 -37.10 29.03
CA GLU A 21 -3.30 -37.17 27.80
C GLU A 21 -4.06 -36.52 26.65
N LYS A 22 -5.34 -36.88 26.48
CA LYS A 22 -6.18 -36.30 25.43
C LYS A 22 -6.47 -34.81 25.68
N ALA A 23 -6.66 -34.39 26.93
CA ALA A 23 -6.83 -32.97 27.28
C ALA A 23 -5.58 -32.14 26.98
N SER A 24 -4.39 -32.69 27.22
CA SER A 24 -3.11 -32.02 26.94
C SER A 24 -2.88 -31.81 25.43
N SER A 25 -3.25 -32.80 24.61
CA SER A 25 -3.23 -32.74 23.15
C SER A 25 -4.12 -31.62 22.61
N VAL A 26 -5.37 -31.55 23.09
CA VAL A 26 -6.33 -30.50 22.67
C VAL A 26 -5.87 -29.11 23.10
N ASN A 27 -5.32 -28.97 24.32
CA ASN A 27 -4.80 -27.69 24.80
C ASN A 27 -3.55 -27.23 24.02
N ARG A 28 -2.67 -28.14 23.63
CA ARG A 28 -1.50 -27.83 22.79
C ARG A 28 -1.93 -27.36 21.40
N GLN A 29 -2.96 -28.00 20.82
CA GLN A 29 -3.52 -27.62 19.52
C GLN A 29 -4.22 -26.25 19.57
N ARG A 30 -4.94 -25.94 20.66
CA ARG A 30 -5.57 -24.63 20.89
C ARG A 30 -4.54 -23.51 21.07
N ARG A 31 -3.44 -23.78 21.79
CA ARG A 31 -2.33 -22.81 21.95
C ARG A 31 -1.64 -22.53 20.61
N ALA A 32 -1.35 -23.56 19.81
CA ALA A 32 -0.77 -23.40 18.48
C ALA A 32 -1.67 -22.57 17.54
N ARG A 33 -2.98 -22.84 17.52
CA ARG A 33 -3.92 -22.04 16.71
C ARG A 33 -3.97 -20.56 17.12
N ARG A 34 -3.92 -20.25 18.41
CA ARG A 34 -3.90 -18.84 18.87
C ARG A 34 -2.64 -18.11 18.44
N VAL A 35 -1.47 -18.75 18.48
CA VAL A 35 -0.20 -18.16 18.03
C VAL A 35 -0.19 -17.94 16.52
N ILE A 36 -0.68 -18.90 15.73
CA ILE A 36 -0.76 -18.78 14.27
C ILE A 36 -1.72 -17.66 13.85
N ILE A 37 -2.92 -17.59 14.45
CA ILE A 37 -3.90 -16.55 14.14
C ILE A 37 -3.37 -15.16 14.55
N ALA A 38 -2.71 -15.04 15.71
CA ALA A 38 -2.08 -13.79 16.13
C ALA A 38 -0.96 -13.34 15.19
N GLY A 39 -0.16 -14.28 14.64
CA GLY A 39 0.89 -13.97 13.67
C GLY A 39 0.37 -13.47 12.32
N VAL A 40 -0.73 -14.05 11.81
CA VAL A 40 -1.33 -13.66 10.51
C VAL A 40 -1.99 -12.28 10.58
N VAL A 41 -2.62 -11.91 11.71
CA VAL A 41 -3.21 -10.57 11.88
C VAL A 41 -2.14 -9.48 11.94
N ALA A 42 -0.99 -9.77 12.55
CA ALA A 42 0.12 -8.81 12.66
C ALA A 42 0.77 -8.47 11.30
N THR A 43 0.91 -9.45 10.40
CA THR A 43 1.54 -9.22 9.08
C THR A 43 0.61 -8.49 8.10
N VAL A 44 -0.70 -8.77 8.12
CA VAL A 44 -1.68 -8.07 7.27
C VAL A 44 -1.89 -6.62 7.73
N GLY A 45 -1.89 -6.37 9.05
CA GLY A 45 -2.00 -5.01 9.60
C GLY A 45 -0.83 -4.10 9.22
N LEU A 46 0.41 -4.62 9.27
CA LEU A 46 1.61 -3.85 8.87
C LEU A 46 1.65 -3.52 7.37
N ALA A 47 1.17 -4.42 6.52
CA ALA A 47 1.11 -4.17 5.07
C ALA A 47 0.06 -3.12 4.67
N ALA A 48 -1.03 -2.99 5.44
CA ALA A 48 -2.04 -1.95 5.20
C ALA A 48 -1.54 -0.55 5.64
N ILE A 49 -0.78 -0.47 6.73
CA ILE A 49 -0.24 0.80 7.24
C ILE A 49 0.91 1.31 6.34
N SER A 50 1.72 0.42 5.74
CA SER A 50 2.81 0.86 4.86
C SER A 50 2.31 1.59 3.60
N ARG A 51 1.10 1.30 3.12
CA ARG A 51 0.51 2.01 1.98
C ARG A 51 -0.04 3.41 2.29
N MET A 52 -0.27 3.74 3.56
CA MET A 52 -0.70 5.09 3.94
C MET A 52 0.47 6.01 4.32
N VAL A 53 1.65 5.47 4.64
CA VAL A 53 2.80 6.23 5.16
C VAL A 53 3.97 6.29 4.18
N VAL A 54 3.92 5.59 3.04
CA VAL A 54 4.87 5.80 1.95
C VAL A 54 4.26 6.86 1.01
N PRO A 55 4.57 8.16 1.19
CA PRO A 55 4.34 9.11 0.12
C PRO A 55 5.12 8.61 -1.09
N ASP A 56 4.51 8.68 -2.27
CA ASP A 56 5.11 8.33 -3.55
C ASP A 56 6.54 8.91 -3.65
N ALA A 57 7.54 8.09 -3.33
CA ALA A 57 8.95 8.47 -3.34
C ALA A 57 9.52 8.58 -4.76
N SER A 58 8.66 8.48 -5.78
CA SER A 58 8.96 8.85 -7.17
C SER A 58 8.76 10.35 -7.44
N GLY A 59 8.21 11.12 -6.49
CA GLY A 59 8.17 12.57 -6.55
C GLY A 59 9.54 13.17 -6.23
N ILE A 60 10.20 13.75 -7.22
CA ILE A 60 11.32 14.67 -6.98
C ILE A 60 10.83 15.72 -5.97
N PRO A 61 11.51 15.94 -4.83
CA PRO A 61 11.08 16.93 -3.85
C PRO A 61 10.98 18.30 -4.52
N GLY A 62 9.74 18.78 -4.71
CA GLY A 62 9.44 20.01 -5.44
C GLY A 62 8.58 19.87 -6.70
N ASP A 63 8.18 18.66 -7.09
CA ASP A 63 7.29 18.48 -8.25
C ASP A 63 5.81 18.73 -7.87
N ARG A 64 5.44 20.02 -7.82
CA ARG A 64 4.06 20.44 -7.56
C ARG A 64 3.22 20.27 -8.81
N ASN A 65 2.08 19.60 -8.67
CA ASN A 65 1.05 19.51 -9.71
C ASN A 65 0.07 20.68 -9.60
N ASP A 66 0.56 21.87 -9.89
CA ASP A 66 -0.26 23.09 -9.92
C ASP A 66 -0.86 23.24 -11.34
N GLY A 67 -2.18 23.39 -11.46
CA GLY A 67 -2.82 23.57 -12.79
C GLY A 67 -2.87 22.30 -13.67
N GLY A 68 -2.67 21.11 -13.08
CA GLY A 68 -2.79 19.83 -13.80
C GLY A 68 -1.58 19.44 -14.64
N ILE A 69 -0.45 20.12 -14.44
CA ILE A 69 0.86 19.76 -15.02
C ILE A 69 1.94 19.83 -13.93
N LEU A 70 2.88 18.89 -14.01
CA LEU A 70 4.03 18.83 -13.11
C LEU A 70 5.08 19.89 -13.48
N CYS A 71 5.82 20.39 -12.49
CA CYS A 71 6.93 21.32 -12.71
C CYS A 71 8.00 20.70 -13.64
N SER A 72 8.26 19.40 -13.47
CA SER A 72 9.18 18.64 -14.32
C SER A 72 8.71 18.55 -15.77
N GLU A 73 7.40 18.41 -15.99
CA GLU A 73 6.79 18.35 -17.31
C GLU A 73 6.77 19.72 -18.00
N LEU A 74 6.44 20.79 -17.26
CA LEU A 74 6.53 22.16 -17.75
C LEU A 74 7.94 22.49 -18.26
N ARG A 75 8.98 22.10 -17.51
CA ARG A 75 10.38 22.32 -17.93
C ARG A 75 10.73 21.64 -19.25
N LYS A 76 10.20 20.44 -19.50
CA LYS A 76 10.42 19.73 -20.78
C LYS A 76 9.70 20.43 -21.94
N ARG A 77 8.53 21.01 -21.68
CA ARG A 77 7.70 21.70 -22.69
C ARG A 77 8.04 23.20 -22.84
N LEU A 78 8.89 23.74 -21.98
CA LEU A 78 9.28 25.15 -21.98
C LEU A 78 9.81 25.67 -23.33
N PRO A 79 10.66 24.91 -24.07
CA PRO A 79 11.14 25.37 -25.37
C PRO A 79 10.00 25.54 -26.38
N GLN A 80 9.08 24.57 -26.44
CA GLN A 80 7.90 24.59 -27.31
C GLN A 80 6.92 25.71 -26.91
N TYR A 81 6.85 26.03 -25.61
CA TYR A 81 6.02 27.12 -25.10
C TYR A 81 6.56 28.48 -25.51
N ARG A 82 7.89 28.63 -25.54
CA ARG A 82 8.54 29.85 -26.04
C ARG A 82 8.39 30.02 -27.56
N THR A 83 8.42 28.93 -28.33
CA THR A 83 8.21 28.94 -29.77
C THR A 83 6.73 29.00 -30.19
N ARG A 84 5.80 28.90 -29.23
CA ARG A 84 4.34 28.81 -29.46
C ARG A 84 3.94 27.62 -30.35
N GLU A 85 4.67 26.52 -30.24
CA GLU A 85 4.42 25.27 -30.98
C GLU A 85 3.53 24.27 -30.22
N LEU A 86 3.03 24.64 -29.04
CA LEU A 86 2.10 23.80 -28.28
C LEU A 86 0.66 24.00 -28.74
N ASP A 87 -0.15 22.96 -28.53
CA ASP A 87 -1.59 23.05 -28.65
C ASP A 87 -2.18 24.01 -27.60
N GLU A 88 -3.36 24.56 -27.91
CA GLU A 88 -4.05 25.55 -27.08
C GLU A 88 -4.36 25.01 -25.67
N SER A 89 -4.78 23.75 -25.57
CA SER A 89 -5.06 23.07 -24.30
C SER A 89 -3.83 22.96 -23.41
N THR A 90 -2.67 22.60 -23.97
CA THR A 90 -1.43 22.52 -23.20
C THR A 90 -0.92 23.91 -22.82
N THR A 91 -1.12 24.91 -23.68
CA THR A 91 -0.77 26.31 -23.39
C THR A 91 -1.55 26.83 -22.18
N GLU A 92 -2.86 26.59 -22.13
CA GLU A 92 -3.71 26.99 -20.98
C GLU A 92 -3.26 26.35 -19.67
N LYS A 93 -2.88 25.06 -19.69
CA LYS A 93 -2.36 24.36 -18.49
C LYS A 93 -1.06 24.96 -18.01
N ILE A 94 -0.14 25.28 -18.92
CA ILE A 94 1.13 25.93 -18.59
C ILE A 94 0.85 27.32 -18.00
N ASP A 95 -0.04 28.11 -18.60
CA ASP A 95 -0.42 29.42 -18.06
C ASP A 95 -1.02 29.34 -16.66
N ALA A 96 -1.91 28.38 -16.42
CA ALA A 96 -2.49 28.12 -15.10
C ALA A 96 -1.41 27.73 -14.07
N HIS A 97 -0.44 26.91 -14.47
CA HIS A 97 0.70 26.56 -13.63
C HIS A 97 1.57 27.78 -13.30
N LEU A 98 1.91 28.62 -14.29
CA LEU A 98 2.74 29.82 -14.10
C LEU A 98 2.05 30.90 -13.23
N ARG A 99 0.71 30.90 -13.17
CA ARG A 99 -0.06 31.75 -12.24
C ARG A 99 0.15 31.33 -10.79
N THR A 100 0.28 30.03 -10.55
CA THR A 100 0.27 29.41 -9.22
C THR A 100 1.70 29.16 -8.69
N CYS A 101 2.63 28.78 -9.56
CA CYS A 101 3.99 28.42 -9.21
C CYS A 101 4.98 29.59 -9.48
N PRO A 102 5.43 30.32 -8.45
CA PRO A 102 6.36 31.43 -8.61
C PRO A 102 7.74 30.97 -9.09
N PHE A 103 8.15 29.74 -8.78
CA PHE A 103 9.41 29.18 -9.21
C PHE A 103 9.45 28.99 -10.73
N CYS A 104 8.47 28.30 -11.30
CA CYS A 104 8.36 28.11 -12.75
C CYS A 104 8.20 29.44 -13.49
N ARG A 105 7.49 30.43 -12.91
CA ARG A 105 7.41 31.79 -13.48
C ARG A 105 8.79 32.43 -13.68
N SER A 106 9.70 32.28 -12.72
CA SER A 106 11.05 32.84 -12.83
C SER A 106 11.89 32.22 -13.97
N TYR A 107 11.63 30.95 -14.33
CA TYR A 107 12.31 30.27 -15.44
C TYR A 107 11.85 30.76 -16.82
N VAL A 108 10.58 31.14 -16.96
CA VAL A 108 10.07 31.67 -18.22
C VAL A 108 10.60 33.08 -18.47
N VAL A 109 10.68 33.90 -17.40
CA VAL A 109 11.08 35.31 -17.47
C VAL A 109 12.59 35.50 -17.65
N ARG A 110 13.42 34.51 -17.31
CA ARG A 110 14.84 34.53 -17.66
C ARG A 110 15.02 34.07 -19.11
N PRO A 111 15.16 34.98 -20.10
CA PRO A 111 15.79 34.60 -21.35
C PRO A 111 17.19 34.13 -20.98
N GLU A 112 17.54 32.96 -21.47
CA GLU A 112 18.77 32.30 -21.10
C GLU A 112 19.91 33.21 -21.58
N ALA A 113 20.68 33.75 -20.63
CA ALA A 113 22.06 34.05 -20.93
C ALA A 113 22.66 32.70 -21.30
N SER A 114 22.72 32.41 -22.60
CA SER A 114 23.32 31.19 -23.15
C SER A 114 24.66 30.97 -22.47
N PRO A 115 24.91 29.81 -21.83
CA PRO A 115 26.27 29.35 -21.71
C PRO A 115 26.74 29.07 -23.13
N LEU A 116 27.60 29.95 -23.64
CA LEU A 116 28.38 29.71 -24.84
C LEU A 116 29.04 28.32 -24.76
N ALA A 117 28.86 27.56 -25.83
CA ALA A 117 29.75 26.54 -26.40
C ALA A 117 30.29 25.43 -25.47
#